data_AF-A0A239LIR3-F1
#
_entry.id   AF-A0A239LIR3-F1
#
_cell.length_a   1.000
_cell.length_b   1.000
_cell.length_c   1.000
_cell.angle_alpha   90.00
_cell.angle_beta   90.00
_cell.angle_gamma   90.00
#
_symmetry.space_group_name_H-M   'P 1'
#
loop_
_entity.id
_entity.type
_entity.pdbx_description
1 polymer ?
#
loop_
_entity_poly.entity_id
_entity_poly.type
_entity_poly.pdbx_seq_one_letter_code
_entity_poly.pdbx_strand_id
1 'polypeptide(L)'
;MARKKTEEANELLSHPIIFRVTEREYRRLEGIRAKSDCHSIGEVIRRVLEAREIKLFYKDTTQDGITEELAGIREELRAIGVNINQVTRHFNASVQGHKRILLAHQALEQYQKVGQKVNLLLTLISQLARKW
;
A
#
# COMPACT_ATOMS: atom_id res chain seq x y z
N MET A 1 31.95 25.08 2.37
CA MET A 1 31.84 24.72 0.94
C MET A 1 31.41 25.96 0.17
N ALA A 2 32.19 26.39 -0.82
CA ALA A 2 31.87 27.56 -1.64
C ALA A 2 30.68 27.25 -2.56
N ARG A 3 29.66 28.12 -2.55
CA ARG A 3 28.47 27.98 -3.40
C ARG A 3 28.91 28.10 -4.87
N LYS A 4 28.63 27.06 -5.66
CA LYS A 4 28.91 27.04 -7.11
C LYS A 4 28.17 28.22 -7.74
N LYS A 5 28.91 29.11 -8.40
CA LYS A 5 28.37 30.33 -9.04
C LYS A 5 27.65 29.87 -10.31
N THR A 6 26.33 29.79 -10.28
CA THR A 6 25.51 29.49 -11.47
C THR A 6 25.67 30.64 -12.48
N GLU A 7 25.91 30.32 -13.75
CA GLU A 7 26.18 31.30 -14.82
C GLU A 7 24.94 32.12 -15.21
N GLU A 8 23.74 31.65 -14.87
CA GLU A 8 22.47 32.28 -15.19
C GLU A 8 21.92 33.04 -13.98
N ALA A 9 22.41 34.27 -13.79
CA ALA A 9 21.97 35.13 -12.69
C ALA A 9 20.45 35.41 -12.68
N ASN A 10 19.79 35.31 -13.83
CA ASN A 10 18.36 35.55 -13.99
C ASN A 10 17.46 34.39 -13.51
N GLU A 11 17.99 33.16 -13.41
CA GLU A 11 17.22 32.02 -12.91
C GLU A 11 17.29 31.86 -11.39
N LEU A 12 18.15 32.65 -10.74
CA LEU A 12 18.30 32.66 -9.30
C LEU A 12 17.12 33.40 -8.65
N LEU A 13 16.63 32.82 -7.54
CA LEU A 13 15.64 33.44 -6.65
C LEU A 13 16.25 34.65 -5.92
N SER A 14 16.42 35.76 -6.65
CA SER A 14 17.17 36.93 -6.20
C SER A 14 16.30 38.02 -5.60
N HIS A 15 15.00 38.04 -5.92
CA HIS A 15 14.07 39.10 -5.52
C HIS A 15 13.01 38.56 -4.55
N PRO A 16 13.00 39.00 -3.26
CA PRO A 16 11.97 38.59 -2.31
C PRO A 16 10.64 39.30 -2.61
N ILE A 17 9.56 38.52 -2.68
CA ILE A 17 8.18 39.04 -2.81
C ILE A 17 7.46 38.77 -1.49
N ILE A 18 7.02 39.84 -0.82
CA ILE A 18 6.30 39.77 0.46
C ILE A 18 4.89 40.33 0.23
N PHE A 19 3.87 39.50 0.43
CA PHE A 19 2.47 39.91 0.36
C PHE A 19 1.67 39.30 1.50
N ARG A 20 0.60 40.00 1.91
CA ARG A 20 -0.34 39.50 2.92
C ARG A 20 -1.52 38.83 2.23
N VAL A 21 -1.89 37.66 2.72
CA VAL A 21 -3.07 36.92 2.27
C VAL A 21 -4.10 36.82 3.38
N THR A 22 -5.35 36.58 3.02
CA THR A 22 -6.38 36.24 3.99
C THR A 22 -6.14 34.83 4.55
N GLU A 23 -6.63 34.58 5.76
CA GLU A 23 -6.55 33.26 6.41
C GLU A 23 -7.13 32.13 5.54
N ARG A 24 -8.20 32.43 4.79
CA ARG A 24 -8.83 31.48 3.85
C ARG A 24 -7.86 31.05 2.76
N GLU A 25 -7.19 31.99 2.11
CA GLU A 25 -6.22 31.67 1.05
C GLU A 25 -4.96 31.02 1.62
N TYR A 26 -4.52 31.44 2.81
CA TYR A 26 -3.42 30.77 3.51
C TYR A 26 -3.71 29.27 3.73
N ARG A 27 -4.88 28.93 4.29
CA ARG A 27 -5.29 27.53 4.49
C ARG A 27 -5.41 26.76 3.18
N ARG A 28 -5.88 27.41 2.12
CA ARG A 28 -5.98 26.80 0.79
C ARG A 28 -4.59 26.43 0.26
N LEU A 29 -3.63 27.35 0.32
CA LEU A 29 -2.26 27.12 -0.13
C LEU A 29 -1.56 26.06 0.74
N GLU A 30 -1.79 26.07 2.04
CA GLU A 30 -1.28 25.06 2.96
C GLU A 30 -1.85 23.66 2.64
N GLY A 31 -3.13 23.57 2.29
CA GLY A 31 -3.75 22.33 1.84
C GLY A 31 -3.18 21.81 0.53
N ILE A 32 -2.83 22.69 -0.40
CA ILE A 32 -2.12 22.32 -1.64
C ILE A 32 -0.72 21.81 -1.29
N ARG A 33 0.05 22.54 -0.47
CA ARG A 33 1.39 22.15 -0.02
C ARG A 33 1.37 20.73 0.56
N ALA A 34 0.47 20.47 1.51
CA ALA A 34 0.37 19.18 2.21
C ALA A 34 0.07 17.99 1.28
N LYS A 35 -0.57 18.24 0.13
CA LYS A 35 -0.97 17.22 -0.84
C LYS A 35 -0.11 17.23 -2.11
N SER A 36 0.95 18.03 -2.16
CA SER A 36 1.75 18.23 -3.37
C SER A 36 3.22 17.84 -3.17
N ASP A 37 3.98 17.91 -4.25
CA ASP A 37 5.44 17.80 -4.27
C ASP A 37 6.17 19.08 -3.85
N CYS A 38 5.46 20.10 -3.39
CA CYS A 38 6.06 21.37 -2.96
C CYS A 38 6.51 21.31 -1.48
N HIS A 39 7.73 21.77 -1.21
CA HIS A 39 8.29 21.79 0.15
C HIS A 39 7.87 23.01 0.97
N SER A 40 7.43 24.09 0.31
CA SER A 40 7.01 25.33 0.99
C SER A 40 5.84 26.00 0.29
N ILE A 41 5.09 26.82 1.03
CA ILE A 41 4.04 27.67 0.45
C ILE A 41 4.61 28.60 -0.62
N GLY A 42 5.84 29.11 -0.40
CA GLY A 42 6.53 29.95 -1.39
C GLY A 42 6.82 29.22 -2.69
N GLU A 43 7.07 27.92 -2.64
CA GLU A 43 7.21 27.08 -3.84
C GLU A 43 5.87 26.88 -4.55
N VAL A 44 4.79 26.62 -3.80
CA VAL A 44 3.42 26.54 -4.36
C VAL A 44 3.08 27.84 -5.10
N ILE A 45 3.26 28.99 -4.44
CA ILE A 45 2.97 30.30 -5.04
C ILE A 45 3.83 30.53 -6.29
N ARG A 46 5.13 30.22 -6.22
CA ARG A 46 6.04 30.38 -7.36
C ARG A 46 5.59 29.55 -8.56
N ARG A 47 5.26 28.28 -8.34
CA ARG A 47 4.76 27.41 -9.42
C ARG A 47 3.43 27.90 -9.98
N VAL A 48 2.52 28.40 -9.14
CA VAL A 48 1.27 29.04 -9.61
C VAL A 48 1.57 30.28 -10.47
N LEU A 49 2.51 31.13 -10.05
CA LEU A 49 2.90 32.34 -10.80
C LEU A 49 3.60 32.02 -12.13
N GLU A 50 4.44 30.99 -12.14
CA GLU A 50 5.17 30.50 -13.32
C GLU A 50 4.31 29.57 -14.20
N ALA A 51 3.03 29.37 -13.88
CA ALA A 51 2.13 28.43 -14.53
C ALA A 51 2.71 27.00 -14.67
N ARG A 52 3.54 26.59 -13.71
CA ARG A 52 4.12 25.24 -13.63
C ARG A 52 3.13 24.27 -12.99
N GLU A 53 3.19 23.02 -13.46
CA GLU A 53 2.36 21.95 -12.91
C GLU A 53 2.71 21.67 -11.43
N ILE A 54 1.68 21.46 -10.62
CA ILE A 54 1.77 21.01 -9.23
C ILE A 54 1.27 19.57 -9.19
N LYS A 55 2.13 18.62 -8.88
CA LYS A 55 1.75 17.22 -8.80
C LYS A 55 1.08 16.97 -7.45
N LEU A 56 -0.23 16.76 -7.49
CA LEU A 56 -1.00 16.42 -6.30
C LEU A 56 -0.94 14.90 -6.07
N PHE A 57 -0.45 14.50 -4.90
CA PHE A 57 -0.50 13.13 -4.43
C PHE A 57 -1.86 12.87 -3.79
N TYR A 58 -2.74 12.23 -4.55
CA TYR A 58 -3.95 11.66 -4.00
C TYR A 58 -3.65 10.22 -3.58
N LYS A 59 -3.56 9.97 -2.27
CA LYS A 59 -3.55 8.59 -1.76
C LYS A 59 -4.99 8.09 -1.78
N ASP A 60 -5.31 7.20 -2.72
CA ASP A 60 -6.60 6.53 -2.73
C ASP A 60 -6.65 5.48 -1.61
N THR A 61 -7.23 5.86 -0.48
CA THR A 61 -7.38 4.99 0.69
C THR A 61 -8.49 3.94 0.52
N THR A 62 -9.22 3.95 -0.60
CA THR A 62 -10.29 2.96 -0.82
C THR A 62 -9.77 1.53 -1.04
N GLN A 63 -8.48 1.38 -1.37
CA GLN A 63 -7.83 0.08 -1.61
C GLN A 63 -7.04 -0.44 -0.41
N ASP A 64 -6.79 0.39 0.61
CA ASP A 64 -6.02 -0.01 1.81
C ASP A 64 -6.74 -1.14 2.56
N GLY A 65 -8.07 -1.10 2.69
CA GLY A 65 -8.83 -2.16 3.38
C GLY A 65 -8.82 -3.52 2.65
N ILE A 66 -8.95 -3.51 1.32
CA ILE A 66 -8.95 -4.76 0.54
C ILE A 66 -7.55 -5.40 0.53
N THR A 67 -6.50 -4.59 0.46
CA THR A 67 -5.12 -5.10 0.51
C THR A 67 -4.78 -5.70 1.87
N GLU A 68 -5.29 -5.13 2.96
CA GLU A 68 -5.18 -5.68 4.32
C GLU A 68 -5.90 -7.03 4.45
N GLU A 69 -7.13 -7.13 3.95
CA GLU A 69 -7.89 -8.40 3.95
C GLU A 69 -7.19 -9.51 3.15
N LEU A 70 -6.63 -9.18 1.98
CA LEU A 70 -5.85 -10.14 1.18
C LEU A 70 -4.56 -10.58 1.89
N ALA A 71 -3.90 -9.67 2.60
CA ALA A 71 -2.73 -9.99 3.41
C ALA A 71 -3.08 -10.98 4.53
N GLY A 72 -4.23 -10.79 5.20
CA GLY A 72 -4.74 -11.71 6.22
C GLY A 72 -5.01 -13.11 5.67
N ILE A 73 -5.73 -13.22 4.55
CA ILE A 73 -6.01 -14.52 3.90
C ILE A 73 -4.72 -15.26 3.53
N ARG A 74 -3.71 -14.54 3.06
CA ARG A 74 -2.39 -15.12 2.72
C ARG A 74 -1.70 -15.71 3.95
N GLU A 75 -1.76 -15.04 5.09
CA GLU A 75 -1.19 -15.55 6.34
C GLU A 75 -1.91 -16.81 6.83
N GLU A 76 -3.24 -16.82 6.77
CA GLU A 76 -4.04 -17.99 7.13
C GLU A 76 -3.75 -19.19 6.23
N LEU A 77 -3.69 -18.98 4.90
CA LEU A 77 -3.33 -20.03 3.94
C LEU A 77 -1.92 -20.57 4.21
N ARG A 78 -0.97 -19.70 4.57
CA ARG A 78 0.39 -20.12 4.95
C ARG A 78 0.37 -21.00 6.20
N ALA A 79 -0.40 -20.63 7.22
CA ALA A 79 -0.54 -21.43 8.44
C ALA A 79 -1.16 -22.81 8.15
N ILE A 80 -2.21 -22.87 7.32
CA ILE A 80 -2.83 -24.14 6.91
C ILE A 80 -1.81 -24.99 6.12
N GLY A 81 -1.05 -24.39 5.21
CA GLY A 81 -0.02 -25.11 4.44
C GLY A 81 1.08 -25.69 5.33
N VAL A 82 1.51 -24.96 6.37
CA VAL A 82 2.47 -25.48 7.37
C VAL A 82 1.88 -26.68 8.10
N ASN A 83 0.61 -26.62 8.53
CA ASN A 83 -0.06 -27.73 9.21
C ASN A 83 -0.20 -28.96 8.32
N ILE A 84 -0.59 -28.78 7.05
CA ILE A 84 -0.64 -29.89 6.07
C ILE A 84 0.73 -30.54 5.92
N ASN A 85 1.80 -29.74 5.79
CA ASN A 85 3.15 -30.27 5.65
C ASN A 85 3.58 -31.07 6.91
N GLN A 86 3.20 -30.62 8.10
CA GLN A 86 3.46 -31.36 9.34
C GLN A 86 2.72 -32.70 9.36
N VAL A 87 1.41 -32.71 9.06
CA VAL A 87 0.61 -33.94 9.01
C VAL A 87 1.17 -34.93 7.98
N THR A 88 1.56 -34.44 6.80
CA THR A 88 2.17 -35.27 5.75
C THR A 88 3.51 -35.87 6.19
N ARG A 89 4.38 -35.08 6.85
CA ARG A 89 5.64 -35.60 7.42
C ARG A 89 5.39 -36.69 8.45
N HIS A 90 4.43 -36.48 9.36
CA HIS A 90 4.05 -37.48 10.36
C HIS A 90 3.42 -38.73 9.76
N PHE A 91 2.64 -38.58 8.68
CA PHE A 91 2.02 -39.69 7.96
C PHE A 91 3.09 -40.58 7.33
N ASN A 92 4.04 -39.97 6.61
CA ASN A 92 5.14 -40.68 5.95
C ASN A 92 6.08 -41.37 6.96
N ALA A 93 6.30 -40.76 8.13
CA ALA A 93 7.15 -41.32 9.19
C ALA A 93 6.45 -42.43 10.01
N SER A 94 5.12 -42.56 9.96
CA SER A 94 4.40 -43.55 10.74
C SER A 94 4.40 -44.92 10.05
N VAL A 95 4.67 -45.99 10.81
CA VAL A 95 4.59 -47.40 10.34
C VAL A 95 3.26 -48.06 10.77
N GLN A 96 2.53 -47.43 11.69
CA GLN A 96 1.31 -47.98 12.28
C GLN A 96 0.07 -47.56 11.48
N GLY A 97 -0.69 -48.54 10.98
CA GLY A 97 -1.86 -48.30 10.10
C GLY A 97 -2.95 -47.42 10.72
N HIS A 98 -3.29 -47.62 12.00
CA HIS A 98 -4.30 -46.81 12.70
C HIS A 98 -3.90 -45.33 12.82
N LYS A 99 -2.60 -45.05 13.05
CA LYS A 99 -2.07 -43.70 13.14
C LYS A 99 -2.07 -43.00 11.78
N ARG A 100 -1.84 -43.73 10.68
CA ARG A 100 -1.97 -43.20 9.32
C ARG A 100 -3.41 -42.80 8.96
N ILE A 101 -4.40 -43.60 9.37
CA ILE A 101 -5.82 -43.28 9.13
C ILE A 101 -6.21 -41.97 9.83
N LEU A 102 -5.80 -41.80 11.10
CA LEU A 102 -6.05 -40.57 11.84
C LEU A 102 -5.40 -39.35 11.17
N LEU A 103 -4.15 -39.48 10.75
CA LEU A 103 -3.42 -38.40 10.05
C LEU A 103 -4.03 -38.06 8.70
N ALA A 104 -4.55 -39.06 7.96
CA ALA A 104 -5.28 -38.81 6.71
C ALA A 104 -6.57 -38.02 6.94
N HIS A 105 -7.32 -38.31 8.01
CA HIS A 105 -8.48 -37.52 8.41
C HIS A 105 -8.11 -36.08 8.78
N GLN A 106 -7.01 -35.87 9.52
CA GLN A 106 -6.53 -34.53 9.85
C GLN A 106 -6.11 -33.74 8.61
N ALA A 107 -5.44 -34.39 7.66
CA ALA A 107 -5.08 -33.75 6.38
C ALA A 107 -6.34 -33.31 5.61
N LEU A 108 -7.36 -34.17 5.54
CA LEU A 108 -8.62 -33.88 4.87
C LEU A 108 -9.30 -32.62 5.46
N GLU A 109 -9.32 -32.49 6.78
CA GLU A 109 -9.89 -31.32 7.46
C GLU A 109 -9.14 -30.03 7.08
N GLN A 110 -7.81 -30.08 6.98
CA GLN A 110 -7.01 -28.93 6.55
C GLN A 110 -7.27 -28.58 5.08
N TYR A 111 -7.41 -29.57 4.18
CA TYR A 111 -7.75 -29.33 2.78
C TYR A 111 -9.14 -28.68 2.61
N GLN A 112 -10.12 -29.05 3.44
CA GLN A 112 -11.42 -28.39 3.45
C GLN A 112 -11.31 -26.91 3.84
N LYS A 113 -10.47 -26.58 4.83
CA LYS A 113 -10.19 -25.19 5.23
C LYS A 113 -9.53 -24.40 4.11
N VAL A 114 -8.62 -25.01 3.34
CA VAL A 114 -8.04 -24.36 2.14
C VAL A 114 -9.13 -24.02 1.14
N GLY A 115 -10.04 -24.94 0.83
CA GLY A 115 -11.13 -24.70 -0.13
C GLY A 115 -12.01 -23.50 0.26
N GLN A 116 -12.34 -23.37 1.56
CA GLN A 116 -13.11 -22.23 2.07
C GLN A 116 -12.36 -20.90 1.88
N LYS A 117 -11.06 -20.87 2.20
CA LYS A 117 -10.22 -19.67 2.07
C LYS A 117 -9.96 -19.29 0.61
N VAL A 118 -9.82 -20.26 -0.30
CA VAL A 118 -9.69 -20.01 -1.74
C VAL A 118 -10.99 -19.41 -2.32
N ASN A 119 -12.17 -19.87 -1.90
CA ASN A 119 -13.44 -19.27 -2.33
C ASN A 119 -13.58 -17.81 -1.87
N LEU A 120 -13.16 -17.51 -0.63
CA LEU A 120 -13.13 -16.14 -0.11
C LEU A 120 -12.18 -15.26 -0.94
N LEU A 121 -10.97 -15.76 -1.23
CA LEU A 121 -9.98 -15.07 -2.07
C LEU A 121 -10.53 -14.77 -3.47
N LEU A 122 -11.15 -15.75 -4.13
CA LEU A 122 -11.75 -15.59 -5.46
C LEU A 122 -12.88 -14.54 -5.45
N THR A 123 -13.63 -14.45 -4.35
CA THR A 123 -14.68 -13.43 -4.18
C THR A 123 -14.08 -12.03 -4.08
N LEU A 124 -13.03 -11.85 -3.27
CA LEU A 124 -12.33 -10.56 -3.13
C LEU A 124 -11.64 -10.13 -4.43
N ILE A 125 -10.99 -11.07 -5.13
CA ILE A 125 -10.40 -10.81 -6.46
C ILE A 125 -11.49 -10.37 -7.45
N SER A 126 -12.65 -11.00 -7.43
CA SER A 126 -13.78 -10.61 -8.29
C SER A 126 -14.33 -9.22 -7.94
N GLN A 127 -14.32 -8.82 -6.68
CA GLN A 127 -14.70 -7.47 -6.26
C GLN A 127 -13.69 -6.42 -6.71
N LEU A 128 -12.38 -6.72 -6.64
CA LEU A 128 -11.32 -5.87 -7.17
C LEU A 128 -11.43 -5.71 -8.68
N ALA A 129 -11.67 -6.81 -9.40
CA ALA A 129 -11.80 -6.81 -10.86
C ALA A 129 -13.02 -6.04 -11.39
N ARG A 130 -14.01 -5.72 -10.54
CA ARG A 130 -15.16 -4.85 -10.92
C ARG A 130 -14.88 -3.36 -10.75
N LYS A 131 -13.87 -3.00 -9.95
CA LYS A 131 -13.49 -1.60 -9.69
C LYS A 131 -12.38 -1.11 -10.62
N TRP A 132 -11.64 -2.03 -11.23
CA TRP A 132 -10.72 -1.79 -12.35
C TRP A 132 -11.48 -1.86 -13.67
#